data_AF-A0AAV4IYL7-F1
#
_entry.id   AF-A0AAV4IYL7-F1
#
_cell.length_a   1.000
_cell.length_b   1.000
_cell.length_c   1.000
_cell.angle_alpha   90.00
_cell.angle_beta   90.00
_cell.angle_gamma   90.00
#
_symmetry.space_group_name_H-M   'P 1'
#
loop_
_entity.id
_entity.type
_entity.pdbx_description
1 polymer ?
#
loop_
_entity_poly.entity_id
_entity_poly.type
_entity_poly.pdbx_seq_one_letter_code
_entity_poly.pdbx_strand_id
1 'polypeptide(L)'
;MSHIENIQEKSQCALEEYVRSQYPTQPTRFGKLLLRLPSLRTVSAQVIEQLFFVRLVGKTPIETLIRDMLLSGGSFSWPYMAIQ
;
A
#
# COMPACT_ATOMS: atom_id res chain seq x y z
N MET A 1 9.38 -8.11 14.28
CA MET A 1 7.93 -8.32 14.02
C MET A 1 7.08 -7.16 14.53
N SER A 2 7.40 -6.57 15.69
CA SER A 2 6.60 -5.52 16.34
C SER A 2 6.30 -4.26 15.50
N HIS A 3 7.19 -3.83 14.60
CA HIS A 3 6.96 -2.59 13.85
C HIS A 3 5.86 -2.72 12.77
N ILE A 4 5.84 -3.84 12.04
CA ILE A 4 4.81 -4.11 11.03
C ILE A 4 3.45 -4.25 11.71
N GLU A 5 3.40 -4.98 12.83
CA GLU A 5 2.19 -5.16 13.63
C GLU A 5 1.66 -3.82 14.15
N ASN A 6 2.53 -2.94 14.66
CA ASN A 6 2.16 -1.60 15.12
C ASN A 6 1.58 -0.73 13.99
N ILE A 7 2.17 -0.78 12.79
CA ILE A 7 1.63 -0.07 11.62
C ILE A 7 0.27 -0.64 11.22
N GLN A 8 0.11 -1.96 11.25
CA GLN A 8 -1.16 -2.61 10.95
C GLN A 8 -2.25 -2.20 11.96
N GLU A 9 -1.94 -2.22 13.25
CA GLU A 9 -2.85 -1.79 14.32
C GLU A 9 -3.29 -0.34 14.11
N LYS A 10 -2.34 0.58 13.90
CA LYS A 10 -2.65 2.00 13.61
C LYS A 10 -3.54 2.18 12.39
N SER A 11 -3.28 1.41 11.33
CA SER A 11 -4.08 1.44 10.10
C SER A 11 -5.50 0.94 10.33
N GLN A 12 -5.67 -0.11 11.14
CA GLN A 12 -6.98 -0.63 11.52
C GLN A 12 -7.77 0.35 12.38
N CYS A 13 -7.13 0.97 13.38
CA CYS A 13 -7.77 2.00 14.21
C CYS A 13 -8.25 3.19 13.37
N ALA A 14 -7.41 3.71 12.46
CA ALA A 14 -7.78 4.81 11.58
C ALA A 14 -8.96 4.44 10.66
N LEU A 15 -8.96 3.22 10.11
CA LEU A 15 -10.07 2.73 9.29
C LEU A 15 -11.37 2.62 10.10
N GLU A 16 -11.30 2.11 11.33
CA GLU A 16 -12.47 1.98 12.20
C GLU A 16 -13.07 3.34 12.54
N GLU A 17 -12.24 4.31 12.91
CA GLU A 17 -12.65 5.69 13.21
C GLU A 17 -13.29 6.36 11.99
N TYR A 18 -12.70 6.19 10.80
CA TYR A 18 -13.28 6.67 9.56
C TYR A 18 -14.65 6.04 9.28
N VAL A 19 -14.79 4.73 9.44
CA VAL A 19 -16.07 4.04 9.24
C VAL A 19 -17.12 4.56 10.23
N ARG A 20 -16.75 4.73 11.50
CA ARG A 20 -17.65 5.20 12.55
C ARG A 20 -18.13 6.63 12.31
N SER A 21 -17.23 7.51 11.85
CA SER A 21 -17.56 8.92 11.56
C SER A 21 -18.39 9.08 10.29
N GLN A 22 -18.06 8.36 9.22
CA GLN A 22 -18.70 8.55 7.91
C GLN A 22 -19.95 7.67 7.71
N TYR A 23 -20.05 6.55 8.42
CA TYR A 23 -21.13 5.57 8.24
C TYR A 23 -21.72 5.12 9.60
N PRO A 24 -22.22 6.05 10.43
CA PRO A 24 -22.68 5.76 11.78
C PRO A 24 -23.86 4.76 11.83
N THR A 25 -24.65 4.68 10.75
CA THR A 25 -25.79 3.74 10.63
C THR A 25 -25.37 2.32 10.26
N GLN A 26 -24.07 2.07 9.99
CA GLN A 26 -23.56 0.78 9.52
C GLN A 26 -22.47 0.22 10.45
N PRO A 27 -22.81 -0.18 11.70
CA PRO A 27 -21.83 -0.60 12.70
C PRO A 27 -21.02 -1.85 12.30
N THR A 28 -21.55 -2.69 11.41
CA THR A 28 -20.87 -3.90 10.92
C THR A 28 -19.96 -3.66 9.71
N ARG A 29 -19.91 -2.43 9.17
CA ARG A 29 -19.19 -2.13 7.93
C ARG A 29 -17.68 -2.35 8.06
N PHE A 30 -17.09 -2.00 9.22
CA PHE A 30 -15.67 -2.23 9.48
C PHE A 30 -15.31 -3.72 9.35
N GLY A 31 -16.01 -4.60 10.07
CA GLY A 31 -15.80 -6.05 9.97
C GLY A 31 -16.00 -6.59 8.55
N LYS A 32 -17.04 -6.12 7.83
CA LYS A 32 -17.27 -6.51 6.43
C LYS A 32 -16.14 -6.08 5.50
N LEU A 33 -15.53 -4.92 5.73
CA LEU A 33 -14.37 -4.46 4.97
C LEU A 33 -13.13 -5.32 5.27
N LEU A 34 -12.87 -5.63 6.55
CA LEU A 34 -11.77 -6.52 6.93
C LEU A 34 -11.88 -7.90 6.27
N LEU A 35 -13.09 -8.46 6.18
CA LEU A 35 -13.33 -9.75 5.52
C LEU A 35 -13.12 -9.72 4.00
N ARG A 36 -13.10 -8.54 3.37
CA ARG A 36 -12.79 -8.38 1.94
C ARG A 36 -11.32 -8.17 1.65
N LEU A 37 -10.50 -7.82 2.66
CA LEU A 37 -9.06 -7.63 2.50
C LEU A 37 -8.34 -8.87 1.94
N PRO A 38 -8.68 -10.12 2.32
CA PRO A 38 -8.07 -11.30 1.71
C PRO A 38 -8.31 -11.39 0.20
N SER A 39 -9.48 -10.98 -0.28
CA SER A 39 -9.77 -10.94 -1.73
C SER A 39 -8.90 -9.91 -2.46
N LEU A 40 -8.43 -8.85 -1.80
CA LEU A 40 -7.47 -7.93 -2.42
C LEU A 40 -6.11 -8.60 -2.66
N ARG A 41 -5.76 -9.65 -1.89
CA ARG A 41 -4.52 -10.41 -2.12
C ARG A 41 -4.57 -11.26 -3.39
N THR A 42 -5.75 -11.47 -3.98
CA THR A 42 -5.86 -12.20 -5.25
C THR A 42 -5.51 -11.33 -6.45
N VAL A 43 -5.39 -10.00 -6.27
CA VAL A 43 -4.91 -9.12 -7.32
C VAL A 43 -3.42 -9.41 -7.51
N SER A 44 -3.02 -9.74 -8.74
CA SER A 44 -1.61 -10.06 -9.01
C SER A 44 -0.73 -8.83 -8.82
N ALA A 45 0.49 -9.06 -8.30
CA ALA A 45 1.50 -8.01 -8.16
C ALA A 45 1.77 -7.32 -9.51
N GLN A 46 1.74 -8.09 -10.61
CA GLN A 46 1.87 -7.59 -11.98
C GLN A 46 0.78 -6.57 -12.34
N VAL A 47 -0.48 -6.82 -11.96
CA VAL A 47 -1.58 -5.87 -12.21
C VAL A 47 -1.40 -4.60 -11.40
N ILE A 48 -0.99 -4.72 -10.12
CA ILE A 48 -0.70 -3.57 -9.26
C ILE A 48 0.44 -2.73 -9.87
N GLU A 49 1.49 -3.38 -10.37
CA GLU A 49 2.60 -2.73 -11.04
C GLU A 49 2.18 -1.96 -12.29
N GLN A 50 1.39 -2.58 -13.16
CA GLN A 50 0.89 -1.94 -14.38
C GLN A 50 -0.02 -0.74 -14.09
N LEU A 51 -0.86 -0.81 -13.05
CA LEU A 51 -1.82 0.24 -12.73
C LEU A 51 -1.18 1.44 -12.01
N PHE A 52 -0.27 1.19 -11.07
CA PHE A 52 0.23 2.24 -10.17
C PHE A 52 1.69 2.62 -10.40
N PHE A 53 2.54 1.67 -10.82
CA PHE A 53 3.99 1.87 -10.80
C PHE A 53 4.61 2.11 -12.16
N VAL A 54 4.04 1.63 -13.27
CA VAL A 54 4.56 1.90 -14.62
C VAL A 54 4.67 3.39 -14.93
N ARG A 55 3.71 4.21 -14.47
CA ARG A 55 3.79 5.67 -14.66
C ARG A 55 4.83 6.36 -13.76
N LEU A 56 5.13 5.76 -12.61
CA LEU A 56 6.06 6.30 -11.62
C LEU A 56 7.52 5.88 -11.89
N VAL A 57 7.70 4.69 -12.47
CA VAL A 57 8.97 3.98 -12.57
C VAL A 57 9.41 3.73 -14.01
N GLY A 58 8.49 3.85 -14.97
CA GLY A 58 8.73 3.51 -16.36
C GLY A 58 8.72 1.99 -16.58
N LYS A 59 9.68 1.49 -17.36
CA LYS A 59 9.78 0.06 -17.73
C LYS A 59 10.58 -0.77 -16.72
N THR A 60 11.16 -0.14 -15.70
CA THR A 60 11.96 -0.84 -14.69
C THR A 60 11.02 -1.59 -13.74
N PRO A 61 11.25 -2.90 -13.49
CA PRO A 61 10.46 -3.62 -12.50
C PRO A 61 10.55 -2.95 -11.13
N ILE A 62 9.42 -2.79 -10.44
CA ILE A 62 9.42 -2.13 -9.14
C ILE A 62 10.30 -2.84 -8.11
N GLU A 63 10.42 -4.16 -8.22
CA GLU A 63 11.27 -4.97 -7.34
C GLU A 63 12.75 -4.56 -7.41
N THR A 64 13.24 -4.18 -8.60
CA THR A 64 14.60 -3.67 -8.79
C THR A 64 14.78 -2.36 -8.04
N LEU A 65 13.79 -1.46 -8.10
CA LEU A 65 13.86 -0.20 -7.39
C LEU A 65 13.78 -0.36 -5.87
N ILE A 66 12.88 -1.22 -5.38
CA ILE A 66 12.80 -1.53 -3.94
C ILE A 66 14.13 -2.12 -3.46
N ARG A 67 14.74 -3.01 -4.25
CA ARG A 67 16.06 -3.57 -3.94
C ARG A 67 17.12 -2.46 -3.86
N ASP A 68 17.17 -1.58 -4.84
CA ASP A 68 18.12 -0.47 -4.87
C ASP A 68 17.89 0.50 -3.69
N MET A 69 16.64 0.81 -3.34
CA MET A 69 16.28 1.60 -2.15
C MET A 69 16.80 0.98 -0.85
N LEU A 70 16.64 -0.33 -0.71
CA LEU A 70 17.09 -1.05 0.49
C LEU A 70 18.62 -1.10 0.57
N LEU A 71 19.31 -1.14 -0.57
CA LEU A 71 20.76 -1.19 -0.64
C LEU A 71 21.43 0.20 -0.60
N SER A 72 20.75 1.26 -1.05
CA SER A 72 21.35 2.60 -1.18
C SER A 72 21.40 3.41 0.11
N GLY A 73 20.85 2.91 1.23
CA GLY A 73 21.02 3.52 2.55
C GLY A 73 20.38 4.90 2.72
N GLY A 74 19.41 5.26 1.87
CA GLY A 74 18.58 6.47 2.03
C GLY A 74 18.70 7.52 0.92
N SER A 75 19.66 7.40 0.00
CA SER A 75 19.74 8.22 -1.21
C SER A 75 19.21 7.43 -2.40
N PHE A 76 17.89 7.37 -2.55
CA PHE A 76 17.26 6.79 -3.73
C PHE A 76 16.59 7.89 -4.56
N SER A 77 17.05 8.06 -5.80
CA SER A 77 16.41 8.95 -6.77
C SER A 77 15.49 8.13 -7.67
N TRP A 78 14.19 8.42 -7.61
CA TRP A 78 13.24 7.77 -8.50
C TRP A 78 13.53 8.19 -9.95
N PRO A 79 13.50 7.25 -10.92
CA PRO A 79 13.81 7.56 -12.32
C PRO A 79 12.91 8.65 -12.93
N TYR A 80 11.69 8.84 -12.43
CA TYR A 80 10.83 9.94 -12.85
C TYR A 80 11.36 11.34 -12.44
N MET A 81 12.13 11.45 -11.35
CA MET A 81 12.73 12.72 -10.92
C MET A 81 13.87 13.19 -11.83
N ALA A 82 14.42 12.32 -12.68
CA ALA A 82 15.43 12.71 -13.67
C ALA A 82 14.84 13.30 -14.96
N ILE A 83 13.50 13.31 -15.11
CA ILE A 83 12.79 13.76 -16.32
C ILE A 83 12.15 15.16 -16.12
N GLN A 84 12.29 15.77 -14.94
CA GLN A 84 11.99 17.18 -14.67
C GLN A 84 13.27 18.02 -14.70
#